data_AF-A0A061GBI2-F1
#
_entry.id   AF-A0A061GBI2-F1
#
_cell.length_a   1.000
_cell.length_b   1.000
_cell.length_c   1.000
_cell.angle_alpha   90.00
_cell.angle_beta   90.00
_cell.angle_gamma   90.00
#
_symmetry.space_group_name_H-M   'P 1'
#
loop_
_entity.id
_entity.type
_entity.pdbx_description
1 polymer ?
#
loop_
_entity_poly.entity_id
_entity_poly.type
_entity_poly.pdbx_seq_one_letter_code
_entity_poly.pdbx_strand_id
1 'polypeptide(L)'
;MDIISQLQEQVNAIAALAFNTFGSLQRDAPPVRLSPNYPEPPANPTEDSANFPDQPKLMSAALVKAAKQFDALVAALPSSEGGEEAQLRRIAELQAENNAVGQELQKQLEAAGIETGAGAVQSSNG
;
A
#
# COMPACT_ATOMS: atom_id res chain seq x y z
N MET A 1 3.81 -4.92 -6.04
CA MET A 1 4.25 -3.53 -5.81
C MET A 1 4.75 -3.44 -4.38
N ASP A 2 5.91 -2.85 -4.15
CA ASP A 2 6.50 -2.76 -2.80
C ASP A 2 5.67 -1.84 -1.88
N ILE A 3 5.72 -2.08 -0.57
CA ILE A 3 4.93 -1.31 0.41
C ILE A 3 5.38 0.15 0.49
N ILE A 4 6.66 0.45 0.26
CA ILE A 4 7.16 1.82 0.20
C ILE A 4 6.62 2.54 -1.03
N SER A 5 6.56 1.86 -2.18
CA SER A 5 5.92 2.42 -3.38
C SER A 5 4.43 2.71 -3.17
N GLN A 6 3.71 1.79 -2.52
CA GLN A 6 2.30 1.99 -2.17
C GLN A 6 2.09 3.20 -1.24
N LEU A 7 2.97 3.38 -0.24
CA LEU A 7 2.93 4.57 0.64
C LEU A 7 3.15 5.87 -0.14
N GLN A 8 4.10 5.90 -1.07
CA GLN A 8 4.37 7.07 -1.90
C GLN A 8 3.16 7.42 -2.79
N GLU A 9 2.56 6.41 -3.43
CA GLU A 9 1.33 6.59 -4.22
C GLU A 9 0.18 7.10 -3.36
N GLN A 10 0.03 6.57 -2.14
CA GLN A 10 -1.03 6.98 -1.23
C GLN A 10 -0.85 8.44 -0.76
N VAL A 11 0.38 8.87 -0.47
CA VAL A 11 0.67 10.28 -0.14
C VAL A 11 0.34 11.20 -1.31
N ASN A 12 0.71 10.81 -2.55
CA ASN A 12 0.35 11.57 -3.74
C ASN A 12 -1.17 11.66 -3.93
N ALA A 13 -1.90 10.57 -3.67
CA ALA A 13 -3.35 10.55 -3.74
C ALA A 13 -3.99 11.48 -2.69
N ILE A 14 -3.49 11.48 -1.45
CA ILE A 14 -3.95 12.39 -0.39
C ILE A 14 -3.72 13.84 -0.81
N ALA A 15 -2.53 14.16 -1.33
CA ALA A 15 -2.22 15.51 -1.79
C ALA A 15 -3.17 15.96 -2.91
N ALA A 16 -3.37 15.12 -3.93
CA ALA A 16 -4.29 15.40 -5.03
C ALA A 16 -5.74 15.58 -4.54
N LEU A 17 -6.22 14.71 -3.64
CA LEU A 17 -7.54 14.82 -3.03
C LEU A 17 -7.70 16.12 -2.25
N ALA A 18 -6.69 16.53 -1.47
CA ALA A 18 -6.72 17.77 -0.72
C ALA A 18 -6.81 18.99 -1.66
N PHE A 19 -5.91 19.10 -2.65
CA PHE A 19 -5.92 20.20 -3.61
C PHE A 19 -7.24 20.31 -4.36
N ASN A 20 -7.77 19.20 -4.87
CA ASN A 20 -9.03 19.19 -5.60
C ASN A 20 -10.22 19.53 -4.69
N THR A 21 -10.24 19.00 -3.47
CA THR A 21 -11.32 19.28 -2.51
C THR A 21 -11.37 20.76 -2.17
N PHE A 22 -10.25 21.35 -1.72
CA PHE A 22 -10.23 22.77 -1.36
C PHE A 22 -10.45 23.68 -2.56
N GLY A 23 -9.87 23.36 -3.72
CA GLY A 23 -10.06 24.11 -4.96
C GLY A 23 -11.52 24.12 -5.41
N SER A 24 -12.20 22.97 -5.41
CA SER A 24 -13.62 22.88 -5.73
C SER A 24 -14.49 23.62 -4.74
N LEU A 25 -14.23 23.47 -3.43
CA LEU A 25 -14.99 24.19 -2.39
C LEU A 25 -14.87 25.70 -2.54
N GLN A 26 -13.66 26.20 -2.84
CA GLN A 26 -13.43 27.63 -3.05
C GLN A 26 -14.09 28.16 -4.33
N ARG A 27 -13.97 27.40 -5.43
CA ARG A 27 -14.54 27.77 -6.74
C ARG A 27 -16.07 27.81 -6.68
N ASP A 28 -16.67 26.84 -5.99
CA ASP A 28 -18.12 26.63 -5.99
C ASP A 28 -18.81 27.29 -4.78
N ALA A 29 -18.06 28.00 -3.91
CA ALA A 29 -18.60 28.63 -2.71
C ALA A 29 -19.71 29.66 -3.05
N PRO A 30 -20.93 29.51 -2.49
CA PRO A 30 -21.99 30.49 -2.67
C PRO A 30 -21.64 31.78 -1.92
N PRO A 31 -22.06 32.95 -2.43
CA PRO A 31 -21.87 34.21 -1.72
C PRO A 31 -22.68 34.22 -0.42
N VAL A 32 -22.08 34.70 0.66
CA VAL A 32 -22.71 34.79 1.99
C VAL A 32 -23.12 36.23 2.29
N ARG A 33 -24.38 36.45 2.71
CA ARG A 33 -24.83 37.77 3.16
C ARG A 33 -24.27 38.07 4.55
N LEU A 34 -23.47 39.13 4.66
CA LEU A 34 -22.85 39.54 5.93
C LEU A 34 -23.82 40.30 6.86
N SER A 35 -24.88 40.87 6.31
CA SER A 35 -25.90 41.62 7.06
C SER A 35 -27.25 41.58 6.33
N PRO A 36 -28.39 41.60 7.07
CA PRO A 36 -29.73 41.71 6.50
C PRO A 36 -29.94 42.95 5.62
N ASN A 37 -29.15 44.01 5.83
CA ASN A 37 -29.26 45.29 5.11
C ASN A 37 -28.48 45.33 3.78
N TYR A 38 -27.71 44.29 3.46
CA TYR A 38 -26.89 44.27 2.25
C TYR A 38 -27.68 43.69 1.06
N PRO A 39 -27.68 44.29 -0.14
CA PRO A 39 -28.38 43.73 -1.31
C PRO A 39 -28.03 42.26 -1.55
N GLU A 40 -28.98 41.50 -2.08
CA GLU A 40 -28.73 40.09 -2.41
C GLU A 40 -27.63 40.00 -3.49
N PRO A 41 -26.60 39.16 -3.30
CA PRO A 41 -25.57 38.96 -4.31
C PRO A 41 -26.20 38.43 -5.60
N PRO A 42 -25.72 38.84 -6.79
CA PRO A 42 -26.18 38.24 -8.04
C PRO A 42 -25.96 36.72 -8.00
N ALA A 43 -26.94 35.97 -8.48
CA ALA A 43 -26.85 34.51 -8.56
C ALA A 43 -25.63 34.12 -9.41
N ASN A 44 -24.82 33.18 -8.91
CA ASN A 44 -23.71 32.62 -9.69
C ASN A 44 -24.30 31.78 -10.84
N PRO A 45 -23.86 31.97 -12.10
CA PRO A 45 -24.40 31.29 -13.27
C PRO A 45 -24.06 29.79 -13.34
N THR A 46 -23.21 29.28 -12.45
CA THR A 46 -22.98 27.84 -12.27
C THR A 46 -24.12 27.23 -11.45
N GLU A 47 -25.30 27.15 -12.06
CA GLU A 47 -26.51 26.49 -11.55
C GLU A 47 -26.40 24.96 -11.57
N ASP A 48 -25.40 24.40 -10.90
CA ASP A 48 -25.41 23.00 -10.43
C ASP A 48 -25.38 22.94 -8.88
N SER A 49 -25.91 24.00 -8.27
CA SER A 49 -26.01 24.22 -6.81
C SER A 49 -26.84 23.17 -6.07
N ALA A 50 -27.58 22.31 -6.79
CA ALA A 50 -28.34 21.21 -6.22
C ALA A 50 -27.46 20.19 -5.47
N ASN A 51 -26.17 20.06 -5.80
CA ASN A 51 -25.25 19.10 -5.17
C ASN A 51 -24.23 19.71 -4.19
N PHE A 52 -24.21 21.04 -4.03
CA PHE A 52 -23.26 21.72 -3.13
C PHE A 52 -23.31 21.23 -1.66
N PRO A 53 -24.46 20.88 -1.05
CA PRO A 53 -24.46 20.43 0.35
C PRO A 53 -23.89 19.01 0.55
N ASP A 54 -23.88 18.17 -0.49
CA ASP A 54 -23.44 16.77 -0.38
C ASP A 54 -22.04 16.52 -0.95
N GLN A 55 -21.58 17.34 -1.89
CA GLN A 55 -20.23 17.27 -2.46
C GLN A 55 -19.10 17.42 -1.40
N PRO A 56 -19.16 18.36 -0.42
CA PRO A 56 -18.17 18.47 0.64
C PRO A 56 -18.12 17.22 1.52
N LYS A 57 -19.25 16.56 1.77
CA LYS A 57 -19.32 15.32 2.55
C LYS A 57 -18.66 14.17 1.80
N LEU A 58 -18.93 14.03 0.50
CA LEU A 58 -18.29 12.99 -0.33
C LEU A 58 -16.78 13.20 -0.43
N MET A 59 -16.34 14.44 -0.65
CA MET A 59 -14.92 14.78 -0.75
C MET A 59 -14.18 14.57 0.58
N SER A 60 -14.77 14.99 1.70
CA SER A 60 -14.20 14.74 3.03
C SER A 60 -14.16 13.24 3.37
N ALA A 61 -15.19 12.47 3.01
CA ALA A 61 -15.17 11.02 3.17
C ALA A 61 -14.06 10.35 2.35
N ALA A 62 -13.81 10.81 1.12
CA ALA A 62 -12.71 10.33 0.29
C ALA A 62 -11.34 10.62 0.93
N LEU A 63 -11.14 11.83 1.47
CA LEU A 63 -9.91 12.19 2.17
C LEU A 63 -9.68 11.33 3.42
N VAL A 64 -10.72 11.14 4.24
CA VAL A 64 -10.64 10.29 5.45
C VAL A 64 -10.34 8.84 5.07
N LYS A 65 -10.96 8.32 4.01
CA LYS A 65 -10.67 6.97 3.51
C LYS A 65 -9.21 6.84 3.10
N ALA A 66 -8.68 7.84 2.37
CA ALA A 66 -7.29 7.84 1.94
C ALA A 66 -6.32 7.90 3.13
N ALA A 67 -6.64 8.69 4.17
CA ALA A 67 -5.84 8.74 5.40
C ALA A 67 -5.82 7.38 6.13
N LYS A 68 -6.98 6.72 6.27
CA LYS A 68 -7.06 5.38 6.89
C LYS A 68 -6.27 4.32 6.11
N GLN A 69 -6.28 4.40 4.78
CA GLN A 69 -5.46 3.51 3.95
C GLN A 69 -3.97 3.74 4.16
N PHE A 70 -3.55 5.00 4.30
CA PHE A 70 -2.17 5.33 4.65
C PHE A 70 -1.79 4.74 6.02
N ASP A 71 -2.62 4.90 7.04
CA ASP A 71 -2.38 4.31 8.37
C ASP A 71 -2.24 2.78 8.31
N ALA A 72 -3.08 2.11 7.51
CA ALA A 72 -3.01 0.67 7.32
C ALA A 72 -1.70 0.24 6.62
N LEU A 73 -1.22 1.01 5.64
CA LEU A 73 0.07 0.77 4.99
C LEU A 73 1.24 0.99 5.93
N VAL A 74 1.19 2.03 6.79
CA VAL A 74 2.20 2.26 7.83
C VAL A 74 2.23 1.11 8.83
N ALA A 75 1.07 0.62 9.26
CA ALA A 75 0.98 -0.53 10.18
C ALA A 75 1.47 -1.84 9.56
N ALA A 76 1.43 -1.97 8.24
CA ALA A 76 1.93 -3.13 7.52
C ALA A 76 3.43 -3.07 7.20
N LEU A 77 4.13 -1.98 7.57
CA LEU A 77 5.58 -1.90 7.41
C LEU A 77 6.26 -3.02 8.22
N PRO A 78 7.23 -3.74 7.61
CA PRO A 78 7.97 -4.76 8.33
C PRO A 78 8.68 -4.14 9.52
N SER A 79 8.50 -4.73 10.70
CA SER A 79 9.07 -4.24 11.94
C SER A 79 10.59 -4.25 11.86
N SER A 80 11.22 -3.07 11.97
CA SER A 80 12.66 -2.95 12.18
C SER A 80 12.97 -3.11 13.67
N GLU A 81 12.59 -4.26 14.24
CA GLU A 81 12.86 -4.55 15.64
C GLU A 81 14.38 -4.75 15.80
N GLY A 82 15.03 -3.84 16.54
CA GLY A 82 16.48 -3.84 16.71
C GLY A 82 17.28 -3.12 15.63
N GLY A 83 16.64 -2.40 14.70
CA GLY A 83 17.30 -1.57 13.69
C GLY A 83 18.05 -2.36 12.62
N GLU A 84 18.94 -1.68 11.90
CA GLU A 84 19.68 -2.23 10.75
C GLU A 84 20.58 -3.42 11.15
N GLU A 85 21.28 -3.32 12.28
CA GLU A 85 22.19 -4.38 12.73
C GLU A 85 21.46 -5.71 13.02
N ALA A 86 20.30 -5.64 13.68
CA ALA A 86 19.48 -6.84 13.94
C ALA A 86 18.97 -7.45 12.63
N GLN A 87 18.61 -6.61 11.66
CA GLN A 87 18.19 -7.05 10.34
C GLN A 87 19.32 -7.73 9.56
N LEU A 88 20.53 -7.15 9.57
CA LEU A 88 21.72 -7.75 8.96
C LEU A 88 22.07 -9.10 9.59
N ARG A 89 21.99 -9.19 10.92
CA ARG A 89 22.20 -10.45 11.64
C ARG A 89 21.16 -11.50 11.22
N ARG A 90 19.88 -11.12 11.15
CA ARG A 90 18.82 -12.03 10.72
C ARG A 90 19.02 -12.52 9.28
N ILE A 91 19.51 -11.65 8.39
CA ILE A 91 19.87 -12.03 7.01
C ILE A 91 20.98 -13.08 7.01
N ALA A 92 22.05 -12.88 7.79
CA ALA A 92 23.16 -13.83 7.88
C ALA A 92 22.72 -15.20 8.42
N GLU A 93 21.86 -15.20 9.45
CA GLU A 93 21.27 -16.43 10.01
C GLU A 93 20.42 -17.18 8.95
N LEU A 94 19.54 -16.47 8.23
CA LEU A 94 18.73 -17.06 7.16
C LEU A 94 19.58 -17.58 6.00
N GLN A 95 20.68 -16.90 5.66
CA GLN A 95 21.61 -17.38 4.62
C GLN A 95 22.32 -18.68 5.05
N ALA A 96 22.75 -18.77 6.30
CA ALA A 96 23.36 -19.99 6.84
C ALA A 96 22.35 -21.15 6.86
N GLU A 97 21.12 -20.90 7.28
CA GLU A 97 20.03 -21.89 7.28
C GLU A 97 19.71 -22.36 5.86
N ASN A 98 19.57 -21.44 4.91
CA ASN A 98 19.28 -21.77 3.52
C ASN A 98 20.37 -22.64 2.90
N ASN A 99 21.64 -22.32 3.16
CA ASN A 99 22.78 -23.12 2.70
C ASN A 99 22.78 -24.53 3.29
N ALA A 100 22.50 -24.67 4.59
CA ALA A 100 22.43 -25.97 5.26
C ALA A 100 21.29 -26.83 4.70
N VAL A 101 20.10 -26.25 4.54
CA VAL A 101 18.94 -26.92 3.94
C VAL A 101 19.23 -27.31 2.49
N GLY A 102 19.92 -26.45 1.72
CA GLY A 102 20.34 -26.74 0.35
C GLY A 102 21.33 -27.91 0.26
N GLN A 103 22.29 -28.00 1.17
CA GLN A 103 23.23 -29.14 1.23
C GLN A 103 22.52 -30.45 1.60
N GLU A 104 21.60 -30.41 2.55
CA GLU A 104 20.82 -31.59 2.94
C GLU A 104 19.92 -32.06 1.79
N LEU A 105 19.26 -31.12 1.09
CA LEU A 105 18.48 -31.43 -0.10
C LEU A 105 19.34 -32.07 -1.19
N GLN A 106 20.54 -31.52 -1.45
CA GLN A 106 21.47 -32.08 -2.44
C GLN A 106 21.87 -33.52 -2.08
N LYS A 107 22.18 -33.77 -0.80
CA LYS A 107 22.55 -35.11 -0.32
C LYS A 107 21.41 -36.12 -0.47
N GLN A 108 20.17 -35.69 -0.21
CA GLN A 108 18.98 -36.54 -0.42
C GLN A 108 18.75 -36.85 -1.89
N LEU A 109 18.94 -35.87 -2.78
CA LEU A 109 18.85 -36.08 -4.23
C LEU A 109 19.92 -37.04 -4.74
N GLU A 110 21.15 -36.93 -4.24
CA GLU A 110 22.23 -37.87 -4.57
C GLU A 110 21.93 -39.28 -4.07
N ALA A 111 21.47 -39.43 -2.83
CA ALA A 111 21.08 -40.73 -2.28
C ALA A 111 19.96 -41.38 -3.10
N ALA A 112 18.90 -40.63 -3.42
CA ALA A 112 17.80 -41.10 -4.26
C ALA A 112 18.25 -41.42 -5.70
N GLY A 113 19.19 -40.65 -6.24
CA GLY A 113 19.82 -40.91 -7.55
C GLY A 113 20.64 -42.20 -7.56
N ILE A 114 21.37 -42.50 -6.48
CA ILE A 114 22.10 -43.75 -6.34
C ILE A 114 21.15 -44.94 -6.16
N GLU A 115 20.05 -44.79 -5.41
CA GLU A 115 19.06 -45.88 -5.24
C GLU A 115 18.34 -46.22 -6.55
N THR A 116 17.98 -45.21 -7.35
CA THR A 116 17.36 -45.42 -8.67
C THR A 116 18.35 -46.00 -9.70
N GLY A 117 19.63 -45.61 -9.64
CA GLY A 117 20.70 -46.21 -10.45
C GLY A 117 21.05 -47.64 -10.03
N ALA A 118 21.08 -47.94 -8.73
CA ALA A 118 21.39 -49.27 -8.19
C ALA A 118 20.24 -50.27 -8.40
N GLY A 119 18.98 -49.82 -8.31
CA GLY A 119 17.81 -50.65 -8.63
C GLY A 119 17.76 -51.10 -10.09
N ALA A 120 18.22 -50.26 -11.03
CA ALA A 120 18.30 -50.62 -12.45
C ALA A 120 19.39 -51.68 -12.75
N VAL A 121 20.51 -51.65 -12.02
CA VAL A 121 21.62 -52.61 -12.22
C VAL A 121 21.29 -53.98 -11.62
N GLN A 122 20.56 -54.04 -10.50
CA GLN A 122 20.16 -55.32 -9.91
C GLN A 122 19.04 -56.03 -10.68
N SER A 123 18.19 -55.31 -11.42
CA SER A 123 17.12 -55.93 -12.21
C SER A 123 17.56 -56.46 -13.57
N SER A 124 18.83 -56.28 -13.97
CA SER A 124 19.38 -56.75 -15.25
C SER A 124 20.24 -58.02 -15.12
N ASN A 125 20.37 -58.61 -13.92
CA ASN A 125 21.26 -59.76 -13.68
C ASN A 125 20.52 -61.06 -13.26
N GLY A 126 19.26 -61.21 -13.68
CA GLY A 126 18.44 -62.41 -13.50
C GLY A 126 18.06 -63.04 -14.83
#